data_AF-A0A562ITJ2-F1
#
_entry.id   AF-A0A562ITJ2-F1
#
_cell.length_a   1.000
_cell.length_b   1.000
_cell.length_c   1.000
_cell.angle_alpha   90.00
_cell.angle_beta   90.00
_cell.angle_gamma   90.00
#
_symmetry.space_group_name_H-M   'P 1'
#
loop_
_entity.id
_entity.type
_entity.pdbx_description
1 polymer ?
#
loop_
_entity_poly.entity_id
_entity_poly.type
_entity_poly.pdbx_seq_one_letter_code
_entity_poly.pdbx_strand_id
1 'polypeptide(L)'
;MSTRRWLTTTAVMAAVAWCLAALGADPAELRAALADPQRLVDGAGPDALVLVGVTAAAWLCWAWGAVGLLLTALSTAPGAAGRAAGRLLGLLLPAGARRAAALAVGLSLVTAGPTLAWPAAPPTVVATVSAGTDLGSPVSVDWPTAPDADWPGSPGASSPRSGDVPDGSAPDHRLPAQHVVLRGDCLWDIAAAWLARTSPGAPVTDAATATAVAAWWQANADVIGPDPDLLLPGQVLQAPPSEEPR
;
A
#
# COMPACT_ATOMS: atom_id res chain seq x y z
N MET A 1 -28.67 -19.33 31.66
CA MET A 1 -28.52 -17.87 31.56
C MET A 1 -29.79 -17.21 32.08
N SER A 2 -29.71 -16.07 32.79
CA SER A 2 -30.94 -15.36 33.19
C SER A 2 -31.59 -14.72 31.97
N THR A 3 -32.92 -14.72 31.92
CA THR A 3 -33.73 -14.09 30.87
C THR A 3 -33.34 -12.63 30.62
N ARG A 4 -32.94 -11.91 31.69
CA ARG A 4 -32.41 -10.54 31.62
C ARG A 4 -31.15 -10.43 30.76
N ARG A 5 -30.18 -11.34 30.93
CA ARG A 5 -28.94 -11.33 30.12
C ARG A 5 -29.24 -11.54 28.64
N TRP A 6 -30.15 -12.46 28.32
CA TRP A 6 -30.52 -12.75 26.94
C TRP A 6 -31.19 -11.53 26.27
N LEU A 7 -32.17 -10.92 26.94
CA LEU A 7 -32.81 -9.68 26.48
C LEU A 7 -31.81 -8.54 26.27
N THR A 8 -30.85 -8.37 27.19
CA THR A 8 -29.82 -7.32 27.02
C THR A 8 -28.94 -7.57 25.80
N THR A 9 -28.47 -8.81 25.57
CA THR A 9 -27.68 -9.11 24.36
C THR A 9 -28.47 -8.90 23.08
N THR A 10 -29.74 -9.34 23.02
CA THR A 10 -30.58 -9.15 21.83
C THR A 10 -30.83 -7.66 21.56
N ALA A 11 -31.10 -6.88 22.61
CA ALA A 11 -31.29 -5.43 22.48
C ALA A 11 -30.01 -4.73 22.00
N VAL A 12 -28.84 -5.10 22.55
CA VAL A 12 -27.54 -4.56 22.09
C VAL A 12 -27.29 -4.92 20.63
N MET A 13 -27.52 -6.17 20.23
CA MET A 13 -27.36 -6.60 18.84
C MET A 13 -28.27 -5.82 17.89
N ALA A 14 -29.55 -5.63 18.27
CA ALA A 14 -30.50 -4.85 17.50
C ALA A 14 -30.11 -3.38 17.41
N ALA A 15 -29.60 -2.78 18.50
CA ALA A 15 -29.11 -1.41 18.49
C ALA A 15 -27.88 -1.24 17.58
N VAL A 16 -26.96 -2.22 17.58
CA VAL A 16 -25.82 -2.21 16.66
C VAL A 16 -26.28 -2.36 15.21
N ALA A 17 -27.24 -3.25 14.91
CA ALA A 17 -27.81 -3.36 13.57
C ALA A 17 -28.48 -2.07 13.11
N TRP A 18 -29.26 -1.43 13.98
CA TRP A 18 -29.86 -0.13 13.69
C TRP A 18 -28.76 0.89 13.38
N CYS A 19 -27.74 0.98 14.22
CA CYS A 19 -26.62 1.91 14.04
C CYS A 19 -25.93 1.68 12.69
N LEU A 20 -25.65 0.42 12.33
CA LEU A 20 -25.08 0.05 11.03
C LEU A 20 -26.02 0.39 9.85
N ALA A 21 -27.34 0.28 10.03
CA ALA A 21 -28.31 0.66 9.01
C ALA A 21 -28.43 2.19 8.86
N ALA A 22 -28.27 2.94 9.96
CA ALA A 22 -28.40 4.40 9.98
C ALA A 22 -27.12 5.11 9.51
N LEU A 23 -25.94 4.53 9.76
CA LEU A 23 -24.64 5.07 9.36
C LEU A 23 -24.05 4.40 8.10
N GLY A 24 -24.59 3.25 7.69
CA GLY A 24 -24.08 2.50 6.54
C GLY A 24 -24.49 3.10 5.20
N ALA A 25 -23.79 2.71 4.14
CA ALA A 25 -24.13 3.05 2.76
C ALA A 25 -25.53 2.51 2.41
N ASP A 26 -26.21 3.21 1.50
CA ASP A 26 -27.53 2.77 1.05
C ASP A 26 -27.41 1.37 0.42
N PRO A 27 -28.30 0.41 0.73
CA PRO A 27 -28.31 -0.90 0.08
C PRO A 27 -28.37 -0.83 -1.46
N ALA A 28 -28.87 0.28 -2.04
CA ALA A 28 -28.79 0.53 -3.48
C ALA A 28 -27.35 0.82 -3.96
N GLU A 29 -26.60 1.62 -3.21
CA GLU A 29 -25.19 1.93 -3.48
C GLU A 29 -24.31 0.69 -3.34
N LEU A 30 -24.56 -0.13 -2.30
CA LEU A 30 -23.87 -1.40 -2.12
C LEU A 30 -24.08 -2.35 -3.32
N ARG A 31 -25.30 -2.42 -3.85
CA ARG A 31 -25.63 -3.21 -5.05
C ARG A 31 -24.97 -2.65 -6.30
N ALA A 32 -24.97 -1.33 -6.46
CA ALA A 32 -24.33 -0.67 -7.59
C ALA A 32 -22.81 -0.90 -7.58
N ALA A 33 -22.16 -0.80 -6.42
CA ALA A 33 -20.75 -1.09 -6.23
C ALA A 33 -20.38 -2.53 -6.59
N LEU A 34 -21.24 -3.50 -6.24
CA LEU A 34 -21.04 -4.90 -6.58
C LEU A 34 -21.26 -5.19 -8.08
N ALA A 35 -22.17 -4.46 -8.72
CA ALA A 35 -22.46 -4.64 -10.13
C ALA A 35 -21.38 -4.01 -11.04
N ASP A 36 -20.87 -2.85 -10.66
CA ASP A 36 -19.88 -2.11 -11.44
C ASP A 36 -18.98 -1.24 -10.52
N PRO A 37 -17.93 -1.82 -9.93
CA PRO A 37 -17.05 -1.10 -9.01
C PRO A 37 -16.24 -0.02 -9.71
N GLN A 38 -15.89 -0.21 -10.98
CA GLN A 38 -15.08 0.73 -11.76
C GLN A 38 -15.84 2.03 -12.03
N ARG A 39 -17.13 1.96 -12.38
CA ARG A 39 -17.97 3.14 -12.53
C ARG A 39 -18.05 4.00 -11.26
N LEU A 40 -18.03 3.35 -10.10
CA LEU A 40 -18.09 4.04 -8.81
C LEU A 40 -16.78 4.78 -8.51
N VAL A 41 -15.64 4.16 -8.82
CA VAL A 41 -14.32 4.79 -8.73
C VAL A 41 -14.19 5.95 -9.73
N ASP A 42 -14.64 5.76 -10.96
CA ASP A 42 -14.55 6.78 -12.02
C ASP A 42 -15.44 8.01 -11.74
N GLY A 43 -16.60 7.81 -11.08
CA GLY A 43 -17.56 8.88 -10.81
C GLY A 43 -17.39 9.57 -9.46
N ALA A 44 -17.06 8.83 -8.40
CA ALA A 44 -17.02 9.32 -7.02
C ALA A 44 -15.64 9.20 -6.37
N GLY A 45 -14.67 8.61 -7.06
CA GLY A 45 -13.32 8.38 -6.56
C GLY A 45 -13.16 7.06 -5.78
N PRO A 46 -11.91 6.66 -5.51
CA PRO A 46 -11.61 5.41 -4.81
C PRO A 46 -12.08 5.38 -3.35
N ASP A 47 -12.15 6.53 -2.67
CA ASP A 47 -12.59 6.62 -1.28
C ASP A 47 -14.04 6.14 -1.08
N ALA A 48 -14.91 6.40 -2.07
CA ALA A 48 -16.29 5.94 -2.05
C ALA A 48 -16.39 4.42 -2.06
N LEU A 49 -15.56 3.75 -2.87
CA LEU A 49 -15.50 2.29 -2.92
C LEU A 49 -15.01 1.71 -1.58
N VAL A 50 -14.03 2.35 -0.94
CA VAL A 50 -13.53 1.94 0.38
C VAL A 50 -14.63 2.04 1.44
N LEU A 51 -15.38 3.14 1.48
CA LEU A 51 -16.49 3.31 2.43
C LEU A 51 -17.58 2.24 2.24
N VAL A 52 -17.96 1.94 0.99
CA VAL A 52 -18.92 0.86 0.69
C VAL A 52 -18.34 -0.50 1.11
N GLY A 53 -17.06 -0.76 0.85
CA GLY A 53 -16.38 -1.98 1.28
C GLY A 53 -16.36 -2.15 2.80
N VAL A 54 -16.05 -1.08 3.54
CA VAL A 54 -16.00 -1.08 5.02
C VAL A 54 -17.39 -1.33 5.61
N THR A 55 -18.42 -0.68 5.07
CA THR A 55 -19.81 -0.90 5.54
C THR A 55 -20.29 -2.33 5.25
N ALA A 56 -19.95 -2.88 4.08
CA ALA A 56 -20.23 -4.30 3.76
C ALA A 56 -19.52 -5.26 4.73
N ALA A 57 -18.24 -5.01 5.02
CA ALA A 57 -17.46 -5.81 5.95
C ALA A 57 -18.01 -5.74 7.40
N ALA A 58 -18.45 -4.55 7.84
CA ALA A 58 -19.08 -4.36 9.14
C ALA A 58 -20.39 -5.18 9.26
N TRP A 59 -21.23 -5.15 8.23
CA TRP A 59 -22.44 -5.98 8.17
C TRP A 59 -22.13 -7.48 8.20
N LEU A 60 -21.11 -7.93 7.47
CA LEU A 60 -20.69 -9.33 7.47
C LEU A 60 -20.19 -9.77 8.85
N CYS A 61 -19.37 -8.95 9.51
CA CYS A 61 -18.87 -9.22 10.85
C CYS A 61 -20.01 -9.27 11.88
N TRP A 62 -20.97 -8.33 11.79
CA TRP A 62 -22.15 -8.31 12.65
C TRP A 62 -23.03 -9.56 12.44
N ALA A 63 -23.31 -9.92 11.17
CA ALA A 63 -24.10 -11.09 10.82
C ALA A 63 -23.45 -12.38 11.33
N TRP A 64 -22.12 -12.48 11.22
CA TRP A 64 -21.36 -13.59 11.77
C TRP A 64 -21.52 -13.70 13.29
N GLY A 65 -21.35 -12.58 14.02
CA GLY A 65 -21.57 -12.53 15.47
C GLY A 65 -23.00 -12.91 15.86
N ALA A 66 -23.99 -12.40 15.13
CA ALA A 66 -25.40 -12.71 15.32
C ALA A 66 -25.70 -14.21 15.11
N VAL A 67 -25.11 -14.82 14.08
CA VAL A 67 -25.20 -16.27 13.85
C VAL A 67 -24.57 -17.05 15.00
N GLY A 68 -23.39 -16.64 15.48
CA GLY A 68 -22.75 -17.27 16.65
C GLY A 68 -23.60 -17.20 17.92
N LEU A 69 -24.22 -16.04 18.17
CA LEU A 69 -25.17 -15.83 19.27
C LEU A 69 -26.44 -16.69 19.11
N LEU A 70 -26.99 -16.78 17.90
CA LEU A 70 -28.15 -17.61 17.59
C LEU A 70 -27.84 -19.09 17.82
N LEU A 71 -26.70 -19.58 17.33
CA LEU A 71 -26.23 -20.95 17.57
C LEU A 71 -26.02 -21.23 19.06
N THR A 72 -25.48 -20.27 19.81
CA THR A 72 -25.32 -20.37 21.27
C THR A 72 -26.69 -20.44 21.95
N ALA A 73 -27.66 -19.64 21.54
CA ALA A 73 -29.03 -19.71 22.07
C ALA A 73 -29.69 -21.06 21.75
N LEU A 74 -29.59 -21.55 20.50
CA LEU A 74 -30.10 -22.86 20.09
C LEU A 74 -29.44 -24.02 20.84
N SER A 75 -28.16 -23.89 21.23
CA SER A 75 -27.46 -24.92 22.02
C SER A 75 -28.04 -25.11 23.42
N THR A 76 -28.71 -24.08 23.96
CA THR A 76 -29.35 -24.15 25.28
C THR A 76 -30.77 -24.73 25.24
N ALA A 77 -31.33 -24.96 24.06
CA ALA A 77 -32.65 -25.57 23.90
C ALA A 77 -32.54 -27.11 23.98
N PRO A 78 -33.23 -27.78 24.91
CA PRO A 78 -33.23 -29.24 24.98
C PRO A 78 -33.94 -29.83 23.75
N GLY A 79 -33.24 -30.66 22.97
CA GLY A 79 -33.80 -31.38 21.83
C GLY A 79 -33.00 -31.27 20.53
N ALA A 80 -33.62 -31.65 19.40
CA ALA A 80 -33.01 -31.75 18.07
C ALA A 80 -32.30 -30.47 17.58
N ALA A 81 -32.66 -29.30 18.13
CA ALA A 81 -32.01 -28.01 17.89
C ALA A 81 -30.51 -28.01 18.26
N GLY A 82 -30.11 -28.69 19.34
CA GLY A 82 -28.70 -28.80 19.74
C GLY A 82 -27.86 -29.67 18.80
N ARG A 83 -28.46 -30.71 18.19
CA ARG A 83 -27.79 -31.58 17.20
C ARG A 83 -27.64 -30.90 15.84
N ALA A 84 -28.61 -30.08 15.44
CA ALA A 84 -28.53 -29.26 14.23
C ALA A 84 -27.45 -28.17 14.35
N ALA A 85 -27.36 -27.51 15.51
CA ALA A 85 -26.32 -26.53 15.80
C ALA A 85 -24.90 -27.12 15.74
N GLY A 86 -24.70 -28.35 16.26
CA GLY A 86 -23.42 -29.04 16.17
C GLY A 86 -22.97 -29.37 14.73
N ARG A 87 -23.92 -29.68 13.84
CA ARG A 87 -23.62 -29.96 12.42
C ARG A 87 -23.32 -28.69 11.62
N LEU A 88 -24.06 -27.61 11.88
CA LEU A 88 -23.80 -26.30 11.26
C LEU A 88 -22.46 -25.71 11.72
N LEU A 89 -22.07 -25.93 12.97
CA LEU A 89 -20.77 -25.49 13.49
C LEU A 89 -19.59 -26.23 12.82
N GLY A 90 -19.78 -27.51 12.47
CA GLY A 90 -18.77 -28.30 11.73
C GLY A 90 -18.64 -27.90 10.25
N LEU A 91 -19.70 -27.34 9.65
CA LEU A 91 -19.71 -26.88 8.26
C LEU A 91 -19.24 -25.43 8.11
N LEU A 92 -19.49 -24.57 9.10
CA LEU A 92 -19.13 -23.14 9.06
C LEU A 92 -17.72 -22.82 9.58
N LEU A 93 -16.98 -23.77 10.15
CA LEU A 93 -15.57 -23.60 10.53
C LEU A 93 -14.63 -24.34 9.55
N PRO A 94 -14.40 -23.82 8.33
CA PRO A 94 -13.20 -24.19 7.61
C PRO A 94 -12.01 -23.70 8.45
N ALA A 95 -11.10 -24.60 8.79
CA ALA A 95 -9.96 -24.36 9.67
C ALA A 95 -9.10 -23.14 9.25
N GLY A 96 -9.17 -22.71 7.99
CA GLY A 96 -8.53 -21.50 7.47
C GLY A 96 -9.04 -20.20 8.09
N ALA A 97 -10.34 -20.06 8.34
CA ALA A 97 -10.92 -18.82 8.88
C ALA A 97 -10.49 -18.57 10.34
N ARG A 98 -10.31 -19.65 11.11
CA ARG A 98 -9.78 -19.59 12.48
C ARG A 98 -8.34 -19.10 12.53
N ARG A 99 -7.52 -19.49 11.54
CA ARG A 99 -6.11 -19.04 11.44
C ARG A 99 -6.03 -17.57 11.01
N ALA A 100 -6.87 -17.14 10.07
CA ALA A 100 -6.93 -15.74 9.65
C ALA A 100 -7.41 -14.81 10.78
N ALA A 101 -8.45 -15.21 11.53
CA ALA A 101 -8.94 -14.43 12.67
C ALA A 101 -7.92 -14.33 13.81
N ALA A 102 -7.17 -15.40 14.09
CA ALA A 102 -6.11 -15.36 15.10
C ALA A 102 -4.95 -14.42 14.69
N LEU A 103 -4.58 -14.41 13.40
CA LEU A 103 -3.56 -13.50 12.89
C LEU A 103 -4.04 -12.05 12.90
N ALA A 104 -5.30 -11.79 12.51
CA ALA A 104 -5.88 -10.45 12.53
C ALA A 104 -6.00 -9.89 13.96
N VAL A 105 -6.45 -10.70 14.93
CA VAL A 105 -6.55 -10.29 16.34
C VAL A 105 -5.16 -10.09 16.95
N GLY A 106 -4.19 -10.94 16.62
CA GLY A 106 -2.79 -10.78 17.01
C GLY A 106 -2.18 -9.48 16.48
N LEU A 107 -2.46 -9.12 15.22
CA LEU A 107 -2.00 -7.86 14.62
C LEU A 107 -2.70 -6.63 15.23
N SER A 108 -4.00 -6.76 15.55
CA SER A 108 -4.81 -5.68 16.13
C SER A 108 -4.38 -5.30 17.55
N LEU A 109 -3.97 -6.28 18.36
CA LEU A 109 -3.49 -6.06 19.73
C LEU A 109 -2.08 -5.44 19.79
N VAL A 110 -1.28 -5.60 18.73
CA VAL A 110 0.05 -4.98 18.63
C VAL A 110 -0.04 -3.51 18.20
N THR A 111 -1.05 -3.13 17.44
CA THR A 111 -1.22 -1.74 16.97
C THR A 111 -2.11 -0.89 17.88
N ALA A 112 -3.05 -1.49 18.62
CA ALA A 112 -3.90 -0.80 19.58
C ALA A 112 -3.26 -0.75 20.98
N GLY A 113 -2.17 0.00 21.13
CA GLY A 113 -1.74 0.47 22.45
C GLY A 113 -2.84 1.36 23.08
N PRO A 114 -3.04 1.35 24.41
CA PRO A 114 -4.20 1.99 25.02
C PRO A 114 -4.08 3.52 25.01
N THR A 115 -4.64 4.20 24.02
CA THR A 115 -4.83 5.66 24.02
C THR A 115 -6.14 6.05 24.72
N LEU A 116 -6.28 5.68 25.99
CA LEU A 116 -7.26 6.26 26.89
C LEU A 116 -6.59 6.54 28.24
N ALA A 117 -5.88 7.66 28.32
CA ALA A 117 -5.46 8.25 29.60
C ALA A 117 -5.78 9.75 29.59
N TRP A 118 -6.87 10.06 30.30
CA TRP A 118 -7.23 11.38 30.83
C TRP A 118 -6.05 12.00 31.61
N PRO A 119 -5.85 13.33 31.63
CA PRO A 119 -4.69 13.93 32.27
C PRO A 119 -4.83 13.87 33.79
N ALA A 120 -4.16 12.90 34.41
CA ALA A 120 -3.74 12.96 35.80
C ALA A 120 -2.20 13.00 35.81
N ALA A 121 -1.65 13.84 36.69
CA ALA A 121 -0.23 14.17 36.85
C ALA A 121 0.72 12.94 36.80
N PRO A 122 1.98 13.14 36.36
CA PRO A 122 2.83 12.06 35.85
C PRO A 122 3.36 11.14 36.97
N PRO A 123 3.26 9.81 36.81
CA PRO A 123 4.21 8.91 37.45
C PRO A 123 5.43 8.75 36.54
N THR A 124 6.57 9.22 37.04
CA THR A 124 7.92 8.91 36.55
C THR A 124 8.08 7.41 36.40
N VAL A 125 8.10 6.91 35.16
CA VAL A 125 8.53 5.53 34.86
C VAL A 125 9.97 5.58 34.38
N VAL A 126 10.84 5.11 35.27
CA VAL A 126 12.26 4.87 35.04
C VAL A 126 12.39 3.75 34.01
N ALA A 127 12.83 4.09 32.79
CA ALA A 127 13.39 3.10 31.87
C ALA A 127 14.86 2.91 32.26
N THR A 128 15.19 1.72 32.77
CA THR A 128 16.55 1.26 32.98
C THR A 128 17.25 1.09 31.63
N VAL A 129 17.96 2.13 31.19
CA VAL A 129 19.02 2.00 30.19
C VAL A 129 20.19 1.29 30.88
N SER A 130 20.55 0.09 30.41
CA SER A 130 21.87 -0.46 30.71
C SER A 130 22.91 0.38 29.98
N ALA A 131 23.39 1.42 30.65
CA ALA A 131 24.58 2.14 30.27
C ALA A 131 25.80 1.32 30.74
N GLY A 132 26.41 0.58 29.82
CA GLY A 132 27.83 0.27 29.95
C GLY A 132 28.60 1.54 29.61
N THR A 133 29.00 2.28 30.64
CA THR A 133 29.91 3.42 30.49
C THR A 133 31.34 2.90 30.43
N ASP A 134 32.02 3.14 29.31
CA ASP A 134 33.41 3.55 29.37
C ASP A 134 33.65 4.69 28.39
N LEU A 135 34.15 5.80 28.95
CA LEU A 135 34.44 7.06 28.29
C LEU A 135 35.85 7.01 27.70
N GLY A 136 36.01 7.40 26.43
CA GLY A 136 37.35 7.56 25.86
C GLY A 136 37.39 8.04 24.40
N SER A 137 37.26 9.37 24.22
CA SER A 137 37.71 10.19 23.08
C SER A 137 37.10 9.98 21.67
N PRO A 138 36.87 11.07 20.91
CA PRO A 138 36.53 10.97 19.48
C PRO A 138 37.78 10.54 18.71
N VAL A 139 37.76 9.33 18.16
CA VAL A 139 38.71 8.93 17.12
C VAL A 139 38.33 9.70 15.86
N SER A 140 39.16 10.66 15.47
CA SER A 140 39.19 11.15 14.10
C SER A 140 39.52 9.98 13.19
N VAL A 141 38.56 9.56 12.37
CA VAL A 141 38.83 8.59 11.32
C VAL A 141 39.68 9.29 10.28
N ASP A 142 40.98 8.99 10.32
CA ASP A 142 41.94 9.35 9.29
C ASP A 142 41.61 8.50 8.05
N TRP A 143 41.04 9.14 7.04
CA TRP A 143 40.72 8.46 5.78
C TRP A 143 42.03 8.19 5.05
N PRO A 144 42.32 6.94 4.65
CA PRO A 144 43.54 6.67 3.89
C PRO A 144 43.44 7.40 2.56
N THR A 145 44.41 8.30 2.31
CA THR A 145 44.64 8.86 0.99
C THR A 145 44.85 7.67 0.04
N ALA A 146 43.95 7.51 -0.92
CA ALA A 146 44.11 6.48 -1.94
C ALA A 146 45.45 6.71 -2.64
N PRO A 147 46.28 5.67 -2.85
CA PRO A 147 47.44 5.82 -3.70
C PRO A 147 46.97 6.14 -5.11
N ASP A 148 47.65 7.09 -5.75
CA ASP A 148 47.46 7.44 -7.15
C ASP A 148 47.40 6.17 -7.99
N ALA A 149 46.19 5.83 -8.43
CA ALA A 149 45.99 4.79 -9.42
C ALA A 149 46.44 5.37 -10.76
N ASP A 150 47.73 5.17 -11.06
CA ASP A 150 48.30 5.30 -12.40
C ASP A 150 47.51 4.42 -13.37
N TRP A 151 46.52 5.02 -14.03
CA TRP A 151 45.86 4.45 -15.19
C TRP A 151 46.79 4.60 -16.41
N PRO A 152 47.31 3.51 -17.00
CA PRO A 152 48.05 3.62 -18.24
C PRO A 152 47.05 3.72 -19.39
N GLY A 153 46.95 4.91 -20.00
CA GLY A 153 46.32 5.08 -21.31
C GLY A 153 45.32 6.22 -21.43
N SER A 154 45.76 7.47 -21.20
CA SER A 154 45.11 8.64 -21.79
C SER A 154 45.98 9.21 -22.91
N PRO A 155 45.54 9.16 -24.18
CA PRO A 155 45.99 10.11 -25.17
C PRO A 155 45.19 11.41 -25.01
N GLY A 156 45.87 12.45 -24.54
CA GLY A 156 45.67 13.83 -25.00
C GLY A 156 44.36 14.53 -24.63
N ALA A 157 44.41 15.28 -23.53
CA ALA A 157 43.56 16.43 -23.32
C ALA A 157 43.65 17.40 -24.52
N SER A 158 42.51 17.64 -25.18
CA SER A 158 42.29 18.79 -26.06
C SER A 158 40.98 19.44 -25.64
N SER A 159 41.08 20.46 -24.80
CA SER A 159 39.95 21.32 -24.46
C SER A 159 39.62 22.21 -25.67
N PRO A 160 38.40 22.22 -26.24
CA PRO A 160 38.01 23.29 -27.14
C PRO A 160 37.51 24.46 -26.30
N ARG A 161 38.32 25.50 -26.37
CA ARG A 161 38.05 26.90 -26.05
C ARG A 161 36.71 27.32 -26.68
N SER A 162 35.86 27.98 -25.89
CA SER A 162 34.68 28.70 -26.39
C SER A 162 35.05 29.58 -27.58
N GLY A 163 34.40 29.37 -28.71
CA GLY A 163 34.62 30.14 -29.93
C GLY A 163 33.59 29.74 -30.98
N ASP A 164 32.72 30.70 -31.29
CA ASP A 164 31.80 30.82 -32.43
C ASP A 164 30.93 29.62 -32.83
N VAL A 165 29.62 29.87 -32.83
CA VAL A 165 28.59 29.02 -33.44
C VAL A 165 28.37 29.53 -34.87
N PRO A 166 28.75 28.77 -35.92
CA PRO A 166 28.06 28.82 -37.19
C PRO A 166 26.80 27.95 -37.09
N ASP A 167 25.68 28.57 -37.41
CA ASP A 167 24.41 27.92 -37.75
C ASP A 167 24.61 26.92 -38.89
N GLY A 168 24.13 25.68 -38.73
CA GLY A 168 24.21 24.66 -39.78
C GLY A 168 24.24 23.21 -39.31
N SER A 169 23.09 22.56 -39.47
CA SER A 169 22.91 21.10 -39.66
C SER A 169 22.77 20.21 -38.42
N ALA A 170 21.51 19.87 -38.14
CA ALA A 170 21.06 18.80 -37.26
C ALA A 170 21.74 17.45 -37.52
N PRO A 171 21.92 16.62 -36.49
CA PRO A 171 21.68 15.20 -36.57
C PRO A 171 20.25 14.92 -36.11
N ASP A 172 19.35 14.76 -37.07
CA ASP A 172 18.03 14.16 -36.87
C ASP A 172 18.22 12.64 -36.75
N HIS A 173 18.55 12.19 -35.54
CA HIS A 173 18.33 10.83 -35.09
C HIS A 173 17.73 10.92 -33.70
N ARG A 174 16.43 10.62 -33.58
CA ARG A 174 15.71 10.39 -32.32
C ARG A 174 16.40 9.30 -31.51
N LEU A 175 17.50 9.62 -30.85
CA LEU A 175 18.08 8.74 -29.86
C LEU A 175 17.09 8.70 -28.69
N PRO A 176 16.62 7.51 -28.26
CA PRO A 176 15.73 7.41 -27.11
C PRO A 176 16.42 8.07 -25.92
N ALA A 177 15.72 9.01 -25.27
CA ALA A 177 16.24 9.67 -24.09
C ALA A 177 16.56 8.60 -23.04
N GLN A 178 17.81 8.54 -22.56
CA GLN A 178 18.22 7.55 -21.56
C GLN A 178 18.06 8.13 -20.16
N HIS A 179 17.60 7.31 -19.21
CA HIS A 179 17.53 7.65 -17.79
C HIS A 179 18.42 6.72 -16.99
N VAL A 180 19.37 7.28 -16.24
CA VAL A 180 20.18 6.51 -15.30
C VAL A 180 19.44 6.44 -13.97
N VAL A 181 19.10 5.24 -13.53
CA VAL A 181 18.41 5.00 -12.26
C VAL A 181 19.29 5.43 -11.09
N LEU A 182 18.78 6.32 -10.26
CA LEU A 182 19.40 6.75 -9.02
C LEU A 182 18.81 6.01 -7.81
N ARG A 183 19.48 6.11 -6.65
CA ARG A 183 18.98 5.51 -5.42
C ARG A 183 17.67 6.17 -5.00
N GLY A 184 16.59 5.39 -4.93
CA GLY A 184 15.26 5.85 -4.56
C GLY A 184 14.36 6.19 -5.75
N ASP A 185 14.87 6.07 -6.98
CA ASP A 185 14.02 6.16 -8.17
C ASP A 185 13.04 4.99 -8.21
N CYS A 186 11.80 5.29 -8.59
CA CYS A 186 10.82 4.28 -8.96
C CYS A 186 10.34 4.53 -10.40
N LEU A 187 9.86 3.48 -11.06
CA LEU A 187 9.48 3.55 -12.48
C LEU A 187 8.34 4.54 -12.73
N TRP A 188 7.45 4.68 -11.74
CA TRP A 188 6.34 5.64 -11.75
C TRP A 188 6.81 7.09 -11.84
N ASP A 189 7.75 7.49 -10.97
CA ASP A 189 8.28 8.84 -10.94
C ASP A 189 9.08 9.17 -12.20
N ILE A 190 9.87 8.21 -12.69
CA ILE A 190 10.61 8.34 -13.95
C ILE A 190 9.63 8.58 -15.10
N ALA A 191 8.57 7.77 -15.20
CA ALA A 191 7.56 7.88 -16.24
C ALA A 191 6.76 9.20 -16.16
N ALA A 192 6.33 9.60 -14.95
CA ALA A 192 5.63 10.85 -14.73
C ALA A 192 6.49 12.08 -15.09
N ALA A 193 7.75 12.07 -14.68
CA ALA A 193 8.69 13.14 -15.02
C ALA A 193 8.98 13.19 -16.53
N TRP A 194 9.05 12.03 -17.19
CA TRP A 194 9.18 11.96 -18.65
C TRP A 194 7.95 12.51 -19.37
N LEU A 195 6.74 12.18 -18.93
CA LEU A 195 5.49 12.73 -19.49
C LEU A 195 5.43 14.25 -19.35
N ALA A 196 5.78 14.78 -18.17
CA ALA A 196 5.82 16.22 -17.92
C ALA A 196 6.79 16.96 -18.87
N ARG A 197 7.91 16.35 -19.22
CA ARG A 197 8.90 16.92 -20.16
C ARG A 197 8.46 16.81 -21.62
N THR A 198 7.83 15.69 -21.99
CA THR A 198 7.52 15.37 -23.40
C THR A 198 6.19 15.98 -23.86
N SER A 199 5.27 16.27 -22.93
CA SER A 199 3.97 16.89 -23.23
C SER A 199 3.72 18.14 -22.38
N PRO A 200 4.51 19.21 -22.59
CA PRO A 200 4.33 20.45 -21.85
C PRO A 200 2.93 21.03 -22.11
N GLY A 201 2.17 21.27 -21.03
CA GLY A 201 0.81 21.83 -21.08
C GLY A 201 -0.33 20.81 -21.00
N ALA A 202 -0.05 19.50 -21.08
CA ALA A 202 -1.02 18.46 -20.76
C ALA A 202 -0.95 18.11 -19.26
N PRO A 203 -2.09 17.89 -18.57
CA PRO A 203 -2.06 17.38 -17.20
C PRO A 203 -1.50 15.95 -17.19
N VAL A 204 -0.52 15.68 -16.32
CA VAL A 204 -0.03 14.32 -16.06
C VAL A 204 -1.06 13.61 -15.18
N THR A 205 -1.85 12.73 -15.79
CA THR A 205 -2.88 11.94 -15.08
C THR A 205 -2.32 10.57 -14.69
N ASP A 206 -2.85 9.97 -13.63
CA ASP A 206 -2.41 8.64 -13.16
C ASP A 206 -2.58 7.56 -14.24
N ALA A 207 -3.65 7.64 -15.05
CA ALA A 207 -3.87 6.73 -16.17
C ALA A 207 -2.80 6.87 -17.27
N ALA A 208 -2.38 8.10 -17.58
CA ALA A 208 -1.29 8.34 -18.51
C ALA A 208 0.04 7.84 -17.95
N THR A 209 0.30 8.08 -16.66
CA THR A 209 1.50 7.59 -15.96
C THR A 209 1.55 6.07 -15.95
N ALA A 210 0.45 5.37 -15.63
CA ALA A 210 0.40 3.91 -15.64
C ALA A 210 0.69 3.33 -17.04
N THR A 211 0.15 3.96 -18.08
CA THR A 211 0.42 3.57 -19.48
C THR A 211 1.90 3.77 -19.83
N ALA A 212 2.47 4.90 -19.42
CA ALA A 212 3.89 5.18 -19.62
C ALA A 212 4.79 4.20 -18.84
N VAL A 213 4.47 3.88 -17.59
CA VAL A 213 5.20 2.88 -16.78
C VAL A 213 5.23 1.53 -17.49
N ALA A 214 4.10 1.08 -18.03
CA ALA A 214 4.06 -0.16 -18.81
C ALA A 214 4.96 -0.09 -20.05
N ALA A 215 4.95 1.02 -20.78
CA ALA A 215 5.83 1.22 -21.94
C ALA A 215 7.32 1.24 -21.56
N TRP A 216 7.68 1.90 -20.44
CA TRP A 216 9.04 1.91 -19.90
C TRP A 216 9.50 0.50 -19.48
N TRP A 217 8.65 -0.28 -18.80
CA TRP A 217 9.00 -1.65 -18.44
C TRP A 217 9.16 -2.54 -19.67
N GLN A 218 8.24 -2.47 -20.63
CA GLN A 218 8.32 -3.27 -21.87
C GLN A 218 9.58 -2.96 -22.68
N ALA A 219 9.98 -1.68 -22.78
CA ALA A 219 11.19 -1.28 -23.49
C ALA A 219 12.49 -1.72 -22.78
N ASN A 220 12.43 -2.03 -21.48
CA ASN A 220 13.60 -2.30 -20.64
C ASN A 220 13.50 -3.60 -19.85
N ALA A 221 12.64 -4.53 -20.28
CA ALA A 221 12.39 -5.77 -19.55
C ALA A 221 13.67 -6.62 -19.38
N ASP A 222 14.57 -6.56 -20.37
CA ASP A 222 15.87 -7.24 -20.31
C ASP A 222 16.83 -6.65 -19.25
N VAL A 223 16.66 -5.36 -18.90
CA VAL A 223 17.51 -4.64 -17.94
C VAL A 223 16.91 -4.68 -16.53
N ILE A 224 15.60 -4.51 -16.40
CA ILE A 224 14.87 -4.49 -15.12
C ILE A 224 14.68 -5.92 -14.59
N GLY A 225 14.42 -6.89 -15.47
CA GLY A 225 14.14 -8.26 -15.11
C GLY A 225 12.66 -8.51 -14.74
N PRO A 226 12.36 -9.61 -14.03
CA PRO A 226 11.00 -10.10 -13.84
C PRO A 226 10.18 -9.30 -12.82
N ASP A 227 10.82 -8.46 -12.00
CA ASP A 227 10.18 -7.65 -10.97
C ASP A 227 10.29 -6.15 -11.34
N PRO A 228 9.20 -5.50 -11.78
CA PRO A 228 9.21 -4.10 -12.21
C PRO A 228 9.39 -3.12 -11.04
N ASP A 229 9.16 -3.56 -9.80
CA ASP A 229 9.32 -2.71 -8.61
C ASP A 229 10.77 -2.65 -8.11
N LEU A 230 11.66 -3.50 -8.66
CA LEU A 230 13.06 -3.57 -8.29
C LEU A 230 13.96 -2.88 -9.32
N LEU A 231 14.15 -1.57 -9.15
CA LEU A 231 15.15 -0.82 -9.89
C LEU A 231 16.48 -0.77 -9.13
N LEU A 232 17.57 -1.14 -9.79
CA LEU A 232 18.93 -1.10 -9.23
C LEU A 232 19.63 0.20 -9.63
N PRO A 233 20.24 0.93 -8.69
CA PRO A 233 21.00 2.13 -9.01
C PRO A 233 22.10 1.87 -10.04
N GLY A 234 22.23 2.75 -11.02
CA GLY A 234 23.17 2.62 -12.13
C GLY A 234 22.63 1.89 -13.35
N GLN A 235 21.42 1.31 -13.29
CA GLN A 235 20.73 0.82 -14.50
C GLN A 235 20.45 1.99 -15.46
N VAL A 236 20.65 1.77 -16.75
CA VAL A 236 20.33 2.75 -17.79
C VAL A 236 19.07 2.28 -18.51
N LEU A 237 17.97 3.01 -18.30
CA LEU A 237 16.69 2.75 -18.93
C LEU A 237 16.57 3.59 -20.22
N GLN A 238 16.13 2.96 -21.30
CA GLN A 238 15.81 3.59 -22.57
C GLN A 238 14.37 4.11 -22.52
N ALA A 239 14.16 5.39 -22.83
CA ALA A 239 12.81 5.92 -22.96
C ALA A 239 12.04 5.19 -24.07
N PRO A 240 10.75 4.93 -23.86
CA PRO A 240 9.90 4.34 -24.89
C PRO A 240 9.84 5.29 -26.10
N PRO A 241 9.71 4.76 -27.32
CA PRO A 241 9.53 5.59 -28.51
C PRO A 241 8.26 6.44 -28.32
N SER A 242 8.37 7.75 -28.52
CA SER A 242 7.19 8.60 -28.60
C SER A 242 6.36 8.15 -29.80
N GLU A 243 5.22 7.49 -29.57
CA GLU A 243 4.25 7.22 -30.62
C GLU A 243 3.75 8.57 -31.13
N GLU A 244 4.33 9.01 -32.23
CA GLU A 244 3.85 10.17 -32.96
C GLU A 244 2.53 9.75 -33.64
N PRO A 245 1.41 10.41 -33.34
CA PRO A 245 0.12 10.04 -33.92
C PRO A 245 0.20 10.23 -35.44
N ARG A 246 -0.15 9.18 -36.18
CA ARG A 246 -0.15 9.14 -37.64
C ARG A 246 -1.48 9.61 -38.21
#